data_AF-A0A117NWS8-F1
#
_entry.id   AF-A0A117NWS8-F1
#
_cell.length_a   1.000
_cell.length_b   1.000
_cell.length_c   1.000
_cell.angle_alpha   90.00
_cell.angle_beta   90.00
_cell.angle_gamma   90.00
#
_symmetry.space_group_name_H-M   'P 1'
#
loop_
_entity.id
_entity.type
_entity.pdbx_description
1 polymer ?
#
loop_
_entity_poly.entity_id
_entity_poly.type
_entity_poly.pdbx_seq_one_letter_code
_entity_poly.pdbx_strand_id
1 'polypeptide(L)'
;MESLRGILDSGDLKFSNSALSVDHIKKELTQEAIEPYNKSRGFEEYDACGLSGNGRFSAMAGWAADPLQAVQTNTERWHRAATDVYVADTASVGGDVDLVFRCDIKGASGQAQVLLEARVSAPDAPRVSEAFHQQLAVQLARTLRDELACTNEPSIPDDLGISG
;
A
#
# COMPACT_ATOMS: atom_id res chain seq x y z
N MET A 1 20.91 -8.31 25.44
CA MET A 1 19.55 -7.73 25.45
C MET A 1 19.43 -6.91 24.20
N GLU A 2 18.68 -7.40 23.21
CA GLU A 2 18.33 -6.59 22.04
C GLU A 2 17.39 -5.47 22.48
N SER A 3 17.63 -4.26 21.97
CA SER A 3 16.73 -3.14 22.25
C SER A 3 15.39 -3.39 21.55
N LEU A 4 14.30 -2.90 22.14
CA LEU A 4 12.96 -2.97 21.52
C LEU A 4 12.98 -2.40 20.09
N ARG A 5 13.80 -1.37 19.82
CA ARG A 5 14.03 -0.82 18.47
C ARG A 5 14.70 -1.83 17.54
N GLY A 6 15.75 -2.52 17.99
CA GLY A 6 16.42 -3.54 17.18
C GLY A 6 15.54 -4.75 16.84
N ILE A 7 14.58 -5.08 17.69
CA ILE A 7 13.57 -6.11 17.41
C ILE A 7 12.56 -5.59 16.39
N LEU A 8 12.13 -4.33 16.53
CA LEU A 8 11.20 -3.67 15.61
C LEU A 8 11.80 -3.41 14.21
N ASP A 9 13.11 -3.26 14.12
CA ASP A 9 13.85 -3.08 12.86
C ASP A 9 14.34 -4.41 12.27
N SER A 10 14.07 -5.55 12.92
CA SER A 10 14.44 -6.85 12.38
C SER A 10 13.47 -7.27 11.28
N GLY A 11 13.99 -7.70 10.13
CA GLY A 11 13.18 -8.30 9.05
C GLY A 11 12.44 -9.59 9.46
N ASP A 12 12.66 -10.06 10.69
CA ASP A 12 12.06 -11.24 11.31
C ASP A 12 10.84 -10.91 12.19
N LEU A 13 10.38 -9.66 12.21
CA LEU A 13 9.16 -9.26 12.91
C LEU A 13 7.97 -10.03 12.33
N LYS A 14 7.62 -11.13 13.00
CA LYS A 14 6.42 -11.90 12.68
C LYS A 14 5.22 -11.03 13.01
N PHE A 15 4.65 -10.43 11.97
CA PHE A 15 3.41 -9.68 12.03
C PHE A 15 2.35 -10.55 12.72
N SER A 16 2.08 -10.27 13.99
CA SER A 16 0.98 -10.90 14.72
C SER A 16 -0.32 -10.27 14.22
N ASN A 17 -0.77 -10.73 13.06
CA ASN A 17 -1.98 -10.25 12.41
C ASN A 17 -3.21 -10.72 13.22
N SER A 18 -4.07 -9.78 13.62
CA SER A 18 -5.36 -10.10 14.25
C SER A 18 -6.53 -9.27 13.72
N ALA A 19 -6.46 -8.69 12.53
CA ALA A 19 -7.61 -7.99 11.94
C ALA A 19 -7.73 -8.29 10.45
N LEU A 20 -8.73 -9.11 10.12
CA LEU A 20 -9.12 -9.63 8.78
C LEU A 20 -8.18 -10.70 8.19
N SER A 21 -8.74 -11.85 7.79
CA SER A 21 -7.97 -12.82 7.01
C SER A 21 -7.63 -12.21 5.66
N VAL A 22 -6.41 -12.44 5.15
CA VAL A 22 -5.97 -12.00 3.82
C VAL A 22 -7.01 -12.34 2.73
N ASP A 23 -7.67 -13.49 2.87
CA ASP A 23 -8.77 -13.94 2.00
C ASP A 23 -9.96 -12.97 1.95
N HIS A 24 -10.30 -12.33 3.07
CA HIS A 24 -11.38 -11.35 3.11
C HIS A 24 -11.01 -10.08 2.35
N ILE A 25 -9.84 -9.50 2.63
CA ILE A 25 -9.34 -8.30 1.93
C ILE A 25 -9.27 -8.55 0.42
N LYS A 26 -8.71 -9.70 0.03
CA LYS A 26 -8.66 -10.15 -1.37
C LYS A 26 -10.04 -10.21 -2.00
N LYS A 27 -11.00 -10.83 -1.32
CA LYS A 27 -12.38 -10.98 -1.83
C LYS A 27 -13.03 -9.62 -2.05
N GLU A 28 -12.94 -8.72 -1.07
CA GLU A 28 -13.57 -7.41 -1.16
C GLU A 28 -12.91 -6.55 -2.25
N LEU A 29 -11.57 -6.47 -2.30
CA LEU A 29 -10.86 -5.75 -3.37
C LEU A 29 -11.18 -6.29 -4.78
N THR A 30 -11.27 -7.61 -4.92
CA THR A 30 -11.65 -8.25 -6.20
C THR A 30 -13.09 -7.91 -6.58
N GLN A 31 -14.00 -7.91 -5.61
CA GLN A 31 -15.40 -7.54 -5.83
C GLN A 31 -15.52 -6.07 -6.24
N GLU A 32 -14.83 -5.16 -5.53
CA GLU A 32 -14.80 -3.74 -5.87
C GLU A 32 -14.25 -3.47 -7.27
N ALA A 33 -13.29 -4.27 -7.75
CA ALA A 33 -12.76 -4.15 -9.11
C ALA A 33 -13.77 -4.56 -10.19
N ILE A 34 -14.66 -5.51 -9.88
CA ILE A 34 -15.66 -6.04 -10.82
C ILE A 34 -16.93 -5.18 -10.83
N GLU A 35 -17.31 -4.64 -9.67
CA GLU A 35 -18.51 -3.83 -9.53
C GLU A 35 -18.35 -2.41 -10.12
N PRO A 36 -19.44 -1.78 -10.61
CA PRO A 36 -19.41 -0.38 -11.03
C PRO A 36 -19.03 0.54 -9.87
N TYR A 37 -18.04 1.41 -10.09
CA TYR A 37 -17.59 2.35 -9.07
C TYR A 37 -18.71 3.28 -8.59
N ASN A 38 -18.96 3.28 -7.27
CA ASN A 38 -19.91 4.18 -6.63
C ASN A 38 -19.20 5.42 -6.09
N LYS A 39 -19.24 6.51 -6.86
CA LYS A 39 -18.61 7.80 -6.50
C LYS A 39 -19.00 8.34 -5.13
N SER A 40 -20.23 8.09 -4.66
CA SER A 40 -20.69 8.59 -3.36
C SER A 40 -20.15 7.78 -2.19
N ARG A 41 -19.84 6.50 -2.42
CA ARG A 41 -19.23 5.61 -1.42
C ARG A 41 -17.71 5.72 -1.43
N GLY A 42 -17.10 5.94 -2.60
CA GLY A 42 -15.66 5.82 -2.76
C GLY A 42 -15.23 4.35 -2.75
N PHE A 43 -13.92 4.14 -2.63
CA PHE A 43 -13.33 2.84 -2.34
C PHE A 43 -13.18 2.66 -0.83
N GLU A 44 -13.34 1.43 -0.36
CA GLU A 44 -13.05 1.10 1.03
C GLU A 44 -11.54 1.00 1.24
N GLU A 45 -11.09 1.34 2.45
CA GLU A 45 -9.72 1.16 2.90
C GLU A 45 -9.69 -0.01 3.89
N TYR A 46 -8.84 -1.00 3.63
CA TYR A 46 -8.75 -2.22 4.43
C TYR A 46 -7.44 -2.24 5.22
N ASP A 47 -7.55 -2.37 6.55
CA ASP A 47 -6.39 -2.62 7.40
C ASP A 47 -5.76 -3.98 7.06
N ALA A 48 -4.60 -3.96 6.40
CA ALA A 48 -3.86 -5.15 6.02
C ALA A 48 -3.01 -5.69 7.17
N CYS A 49 -2.51 -4.80 8.02
CA CYS A 49 -1.68 -5.13 9.17
C CYS A 49 -1.67 -3.97 10.17
N GLY A 50 -1.69 -4.29 11.46
CA GLY A 50 -1.42 -3.30 12.49
C GLY A 50 -0.74 -3.92 13.71
N LEU A 51 0.13 -3.14 14.36
CA LEU A 51 0.61 -3.44 15.70
C LEU A 51 -0.18 -2.55 16.66
N SER A 52 -0.94 -3.17 17.57
CA SER A 52 -1.59 -2.47 18.68
C SER A 52 -0.76 -2.69 19.95
N GLY A 53 -0.24 -1.60 20.52
CA GLY A 53 0.67 -1.64 21.67
C GLY A 53 1.29 -0.28 21.98
N ASN A 54 2.52 -0.25 22.51
CA ASN A 54 3.26 0.99 22.87
C ASN A 54 3.71 1.84 21.66
N GLY A 55 3.24 1.52 20.46
CA GLY A 55 3.36 2.31 19.23
C GLY A 55 2.20 1.92 18.31
N ARG A 56 1.72 2.88 17.51
CA ARG A 56 0.70 2.65 16.49
C ARG A 56 1.41 2.50 15.15
N PHE A 57 1.23 1.35 14.54
CA PHE A 57 1.65 1.06 13.18
C PHE A 57 0.44 0.50 12.44
N SER A 58 0.12 1.05 11.27
CA SER A 58 -0.95 0.56 10.39
C SER A 58 -0.46 0.50 8.95
N ALA A 59 -0.82 -0.57 8.28
CA ALA A 59 -0.65 -0.76 6.86
C ALA A 59 -2.02 -1.04 6.25
N MET A 60 -2.33 -0.36 5.17
CA MET A 60 -3.64 -0.32 4.52
C MET A 60 -3.53 -0.72 3.07
N ALA A 61 -4.56 -1.38 2.57
CA ALA A 61 -4.74 -1.74 1.18
C ALA A 61 -6.08 -1.19 0.69
N GLY A 62 -6.12 -0.69 -0.54
CA GLY A 62 -7.32 -0.11 -1.13
C GLY A 62 -7.17 0.14 -2.61
N TRP A 63 -8.20 0.70 -3.22
CA TRP A 63 -8.13 1.25 -4.56
C TRP A 63 -8.00 2.77 -4.46
N ALA A 64 -7.04 3.35 -5.19
CA ALA A 64 -6.81 4.78 -5.19
C ALA A 64 -8.04 5.51 -5.76
N ALA A 65 -8.47 6.56 -5.06
CA ALA A 65 -9.55 7.42 -5.55
C ALA A 65 -9.14 8.24 -6.79
N ASP A 66 -7.84 8.53 -6.92
CA ASP A 66 -7.28 9.29 -8.03
C ASP A 66 -7.08 8.39 -9.27
N PRO A 67 -7.57 8.79 -10.46
CA PRO A 67 -7.26 8.07 -11.69
C PRO A 67 -5.77 8.20 -12.04
N LEU A 68 -5.22 7.28 -12.82
CA LEU A 68 -3.82 7.31 -13.27
C LEU A 68 -3.45 8.65 -13.91
N GLN A 69 -4.33 9.27 -14.69
CA GLN A 69 -4.04 10.59 -15.26
C GLN A 69 -3.82 11.66 -14.18
N ALA A 70 -4.58 11.64 -13.07
CA ALA A 70 -4.41 12.57 -11.96
C ALA A 70 -3.08 12.31 -11.24
N VAL A 71 -2.75 11.04 -10.98
CA VAL A 71 -1.46 10.63 -10.39
C VAL A 71 -0.29 11.04 -11.28
N GLN A 72 -0.40 10.86 -12.60
CA GLN A 72 0.64 11.22 -13.56
C GLN A 72 0.87 12.73 -13.71
N THR A 73 -0.16 13.54 -13.48
CA THR A 73 -0.10 15.00 -13.69
C THR A 73 0.28 15.75 -12.41
N ASN A 74 -0.05 15.21 -11.23
CA ASN A 74 0.32 15.79 -9.95
C ASN A 74 1.73 15.36 -9.52
N THR A 75 2.75 15.88 -10.21
CA THR A 75 4.17 15.55 -9.94
C THR A 75 4.72 16.17 -8.67
N GLU A 76 3.97 17.08 -8.03
CA GLU A 76 4.31 17.63 -6.71
C GLU A 76 4.00 16.60 -5.61
N ARG A 77 2.95 15.81 -5.77
CA ARG A 77 2.60 14.71 -4.84
C ARG A 77 3.27 13.41 -5.25
N TRP A 78 3.23 13.05 -6.53
CA TRP A 78 3.56 11.70 -6.99
C TRP A 78 4.86 11.68 -7.77
N HIS A 79 5.71 10.72 -7.42
CA HIS A 79 6.93 10.40 -8.14
C HIS A 79 6.81 9.02 -8.75
N ARG A 80 7.29 8.87 -9.99
CA ARG A 80 7.28 7.58 -10.68
C ARG A 80 8.48 6.75 -10.22
N ALA A 81 8.22 5.68 -9.49
CA ALA A 81 9.26 4.73 -9.05
C ALA A 81 9.58 3.68 -10.12
N ALA A 82 8.56 3.25 -10.88
CA ALA A 82 8.72 2.31 -12.00
C ALA A 82 7.62 2.50 -13.05
N THR A 83 7.51 1.58 -14.03
CA THR A 83 6.39 1.61 -14.98
C THR A 83 5.07 1.32 -14.28
N ASP A 84 4.14 2.27 -14.38
CA ASP A 84 2.84 2.25 -13.73
C ASP A 84 2.88 2.06 -12.19
N VAL A 85 3.99 2.43 -11.56
CA VAL A 85 4.16 2.46 -10.09
C VAL A 85 4.56 3.87 -9.68
N TYR A 86 3.78 4.45 -8.78
CA TYR A 86 3.96 5.80 -8.28
C TYR A 86 3.98 5.78 -6.76
N VAL A 87 4.78 6.68 -6.19
CA VAL A 87 4.98 6.81 -4.75
C VAL A 87 4.77 8.26 -4.40
N ALA A 88 4.04 8.52 -3.32
CA ALA A 88 3.82 9.87 -2.86
C ALA A 88 5.09 10.42 -2.19
N ASP A 89 5.33 11.73 -2.32
CA ASP A 89 6.24 12.46 -1.45
C ASP A 89 5.73 12.32 -0.01
N THR A 90 6.54 11.74 0.87
CA THR A 90 6.19 11.49 2.29
C THR A 90 5.79 12.78 2.99
N ALA A 91 6.38 13.93 2.62
CA ALA A 91 6.01 15.23 3.18
C ALA A 91 4.56 15.63 2.84
N SER A 92 4.06 15.21 1.68
CA SER A 92 2.69 15.49 1.22
C SER A 92 1.63 14.60 1.87
N VAL A 93 2.03 13.46 2.44
CA VAL A 93 1.15 12.46 3.06
C VAL A 93 1.43 12.25 4.55
N GLY A 94 1.98 13.26 5.23
CA GLY A 94 2.13 13.23 6.70
C GLY A 94 3.20 12.26 7.21
N GLY A 95 4.15 11.86 6.36
CA GLY A 95 5.22 10.91 6.67
C GLY A 95 4.90 9.47 6.29
N ASP A 96 3.72 9.21 5.73
CA ASP A 96 3.33 7.89 5.26
C ASP A 96 4.14 7.48 4.02
N VAL A 97 4.35 6.18 3.86
CA VAL A 97 4.77 5.61 2.57
C VAL A 97 3.50 5.20 1.84
N ASP A 98 3.12 5.99 0.82
CA ASP A 98 1.92 5.77 0.02
C ASP A 98 2.33 5.39 -1.41
N LEU A 99 2.02 4.16 -1.81
CA LEU A 99 2.40 3.59 -3.10
C LEU A 99 1.13 3.19 -3.86
N VAL A 100 1.02 3.64 -5.11
CA VAL A 100 -0.08 3.28 -6.02
C VAL A 100 0.46 2.64 -7.29
N PHE A 101 -0.18 1.56 -7.74
CA PHE A 101 0.26 0.85 -8.95
C PHE A 101 -0.90 0.27 -9.74
N ARG A 102 -0.74 0.17 -11.06
CA ARG A 102 -1.79 -0.40 -11.90
C ARG A 102 -1.93 -1.92 -11.67
N CYS A 103 -3.14 -2.37 -11.40
CA CYS A 103 -3.49 -3.80 -11.31
C CYS A 103 -4.68 -4.12 -12.22
N ASP A 104 -4.45 -4.96 -13.24
CA ASP A 104 -5.49 -5.42 -14.15
C ASP A 104 -6.04 -6.78 -13.68
N ILE A 105 -7.29 -6.83 -13.23
CA ILE A 105 -7.95 -8.06 -12.76
C ILE A 105 -8.83 -8.67 -13.85
N LYS A 106 -8.71 -9.98 -14.07
CA LYS A 106 -9.54 -10.71 -15.06
C LYS A 106 -11.02 -10.61 -14.71
N GLY A 107 -11.83 -10.09 -15.64
CA GLY A 107 -13.28 -9.94 -15.47
C GLY A 107 -13.70 -8.57 -14.91
N ALA A 108 -12.75 -7.74 -14.48
CA ALA A 108 -12.97 -6.34 -14.13
C ALA A 108 -13.03 -5.47 -15.40
N SER A 109 -14.07 -5.67 -16.23
CA SER A 109 -14.29 -4.86 -17.44
C SER A 109 -15.09 -3.61 -17.09
N GLY A 110 -14.42 -2.49 -16.81
CA GLY A 110 -15.14 -1.21 -16.68
C GLY A 110 -14.49 -0.11 -15.85
N GLN A 111 -13.40 -0.36 -15.11
CA GLN A 111 -12.81 0.69 -14.31
C GLN A 111 -11.69 1.40 -15.09
N ALA A 112 -11.94 2.65 -15.44
CA ALA A 112 -11.13 3.41 -16.38
C ALA A 112 -9.71 3.73 -15.87
N GLN A 113 -9.38 3.45 -14.60
CA GLN A 113 -8.05 3.36 -14.00
C GLN A 113 -8.24 3.13 -12.50
N VAL A 114 -7.75 2.01 -11.96
CA VAL A 114 -7.80 1.73 -10.52
C VAL A 114 -6.41 1.33 -10.13
N LEU A 115 -5.69 2.33 -9.66
CA LEU A 115 -4.40 2.06 -9.07
C LEU A 115 -4.68 1.38 -7.74
N LEU A 116 -4.09 0.21 -7.53
CA LEU A 116 -4.11 -0.42 -6.23
C LEU A 116 -3.16 0.34 -5.32
N GLU A 117 -3.64 0.64 -4.14
CA GLU A 117 -2.96 1.46 -3.14
C GLU A 117 -2.47 0.58 -1.99
N ALA A 118 -1.20 0.77 -1.65
CA ALA A 118 -0.54 0.19 -0.49
C ALA A 118 0.03 1.35 0.33
N ARG A 119 -0.57 1.61 1.49
CA ARG A 119 -0.15 2.70 2.39
C ARG A 119 0.39 2.12 3.68
N VAL A 120 1.51 2.64 4.14
CA VAL A 120 2.09 2.36 5.45
C VAL A 120 2.20 3.67 6.21
N SER A 121 1.47 3.76 7.32
CA SER A 121 1.44 4.99 8.13
C SER A 121 2.79 5.29 8.76
N ALA A 122 3.08 6.58 8.93
CA ALA A 122 4.24 7.05 9.69
C ALA A 122 4.25 6.42 11.09
N PRO A 123 5.42 6.05 11.64
CA PRO A 123 5.47 5.29 12.88
C PRO A 123 5.29 6.24 14.06
N ASP A 124 4.32 5.95 14.91
CA ASP A 124 4.29 6.54 16.25
C ASP A 124 5.49 6.05 17.07
N ALA A 125 5.83 6.80 18.13
CA ALA A 125 6.88 6.35 19.05
C ALA A 125 6.50 5.00 19.69
N PRO A 126 7.44 4.03 19.82
CA PRO A 126 8.83 4.07 19.39
C PRO A 126 8.97 3.95 17.86
N ARG A 127 9.67 4.93 17.26
CA ARG A 127 9.91 4.98 15.82
C ARG A 127 10.75 3.79 15.37
N VAL A 128 10.29 3.13 14.32
CA VAL A 128 11.08 2.18 13.52
C VAL A 128 11.81 2.93 12.41
N SER A 129 12.79 2.29 11.78
CA SER A 129 13.57 2.88 10.70
C SER A 129 12.73 3.14 9.45
N GLU A 130 13.05 4.22 8.73
CA GLU A 130 12.44 4.54 7.43
C GLU A 130 12.66 3.43 6.40
N ALA A 131 13.82 2.75 6.47
CA ALA A 131 14.11 1.60 5.63
C ALA A 131 13.13 0.44 5.86
N PHE A 132 12.79 0.15 7.13
CA PHE A 132 11.78 -0.88 7.45
C PHE A 132 10.40 -0.49 6.89
N HIS A 133 10.03 0.79 6.96
CA HIS A 133 8.77 1.30 6.42
C HIS A 133 8.67 1.13 4.90
N GLN A 134 9.72 1.50 4.18
CA GLN A 134 9.76 1.33 2.73
C GLN A 134 9.69 -0.15 2.34
N GLN A 135 10.46 -1.01 3.01
CA GLN A 135 10.43 -2.46 2.78
C GLN A 135 9.03 -3.04 2.99
N LEU A 136 8.33 -2.59 4.02
CA LEU A 136 6.98 -3.05 4.33
C LEU A 136 5.96 -2.60 3.28
N ALA A 137 6.04 -1.36 2.82
CA ALA A 137 5.18 -0.88 1.73
C ALA A 137 5.42 -1.68 0.43
N VAL A 138 6.69 -1.95 0.09
CA VAL A 138 7.07 -2.79 -1.06
C VAL A 138 6.53 -4.21 -0.90
N GLN A 139 6.69 -4.82 0.28
CA GLN A 139 6.21 -6.17 0.54
C GLN A 139 4.68 -6.25 0.48
N LEU A 140 3.98 -5.26 1.04
CA LEU A 140 2.52 -5.17 0.97
C LEU A 140 2.06 -5.05 -0.49
N ALA A 141 2.64 -4.13 -1.26
CA ALA A 141 2.28 -3.94 -2.66
C ALA A 141 2.50 -5.22 -3.49
N ARG A 142 3.61 -5.95 -3.26
CA ARG A 142 3.88 -7.23 -3.93
C ARG A 142 2.90 -8.32 -3.52
N THR A 143 2.58 -8.40 -2.23
CA THR A 143 1.59 -9.35 -1.71
C THR A 143 0.22 -9.09 -2.34
N LEU A 144 -0.21 -7.83 -2.41
CA LEU A 144 -1.46 -7.44 -3.05
C LEU A 144 -1.48 -7.79 -4.54
N ARG A 145 -0.38 -7.52 -5.26
CA ARG A 145 -0.23 -7.90 -6.67
C ARG A 145 -0.44 -9.40 -6.88
N ASP A 146 0.22 -10.21 -6.06
CA ASP A 146 0.23 -11.67 -6.19
C ASP A 146 -1.12 -12.25 -5.77
N GLU A 147 -1.71 -11.75 -4.68
CA GLU A 147 -3.00 -12.23 -4.16
C GLU A 147 -4.17 -11.87 -5.07
N LEU A 148 -4.21 -10.66 -5.63
CA LEU A 148 -5.24 -10.25 -6.58
C LEU A 148 -5.00 -10.79 -8.00
N ALA A 149 -3.87 -11.47 -8.22
CA ALA A 149 -3.48 -12.02 -9.51
C ALA A 149 -3.51 -10.95 -10.63
N CYS A 150 -2.87 -9.80 -10.39
CA CYS A 150 -2.80 -8.71 -11.36
C CYS A 150 -2.16 -9.19 -12.67
N THR A 151 -2.96 -9.24 -13.74
CA THR A 151 -2.59 -9.84 -15.02
C THR A 151 -1.54 -9.06 -15.82
N ASN A 152 -1.34 -7.79 -15.47
CA ASN A 152 -0.33 -6.91 -16.05
C ASN A 152 1.03 -6.99 -15.34
N GLU A 153 1.16 -7.80 -14.28
CA GLU A 153 2.41 -8.07 -13.55
C GLU A 153 3.25 -6.80 -13.24
N PRO A 154 2.70 -5.83 -12.48
CA PRO A 154 3.40 -4.59 -12.16
C PRO A 154 4.75 -4.87 -11.46
N SER A 155 5.81 -4.23 -11.97
CA SER A 155 7.17 -4.38 -11.45
C SER A 155 7.41 -3.37 -10.33
N ILE A 156 7.13 -3.79 -9.10
CA ILE A 156 7.35 -2.98 -7.89
C ILE A 156 8.84 -3.05 -7.51
N PRO A 157 9.60 -1.93 -7.58
CA PRO A 157 11.03 -1.93 -7.28
C PRO A 157 11.31 -2.13 -5.79
N ASP A 158 12.52 -2.60 -5.44
CA ASP A 158 12.95 -2.72 -4.04
C ASP A 158 13.19 -1.36 -3.39
N ASP A 159 13.69 -0.40 -4.17
CA ASP A 159 13.94 0.98 -3.76
C ASP A 159 12.88 1.88 -4.41
N LEU A 160 12.16 2.62 -3.57
CA LEU A 160 11.09 3.52 -3.98
C LEU A 160 11.61 4.93 -4.32
N GLY A 161 12.91 5.19 -4.16
CA GLY A 161 13.55 6.47 -4.48
C GLY A 161 13.14 7.62 -3.55
N ILE A 162 12.52 7.28 -2.41
CA ILE A 162 12.09 8.24 -1.40
C ILE A 162 13.29 8.53 -0.50
N SER A 163 13.79 9.77 -0.55
CA SER A 163 14.82 10.25 0.36
C SER A 163 14.15 10.76 1.64
N GLY A 164 14.52 10.21 2.80
CA GLY A 164 14.25 10.82 4.10
C GLY A 164 15.21 11.96 4.40
#